data_AF-A0A7D6DZA9-F1
#
_entry.id   AF-A0A7D6DZA9-F1
#
_cell.length_a   1.000
_cell.length_b   1.000
_cell.length_c   1.000
_cell.angle_alpha   90.00
_cell.angle_beta   90.00
_cell.angle_gamma   90.00
#
_symmetry.space_group_name_H-M   'P 1'
#
loop_
_entity.id
_entity.type
_entity.pdbx_description
1 polymer ?
#
loop_
_entity_poly.entity_id
_entity_poly.type
_entity_poly.pdbx_seq_one_letter_code
_entity_poly.pdbx_strand_id
1 'polypeptide(L)'
;MTHRQIYIAIVGLLLGAIGLAALWFPVYLDQYDAYGIKISCGNGIGFQLAHISHDVNAPTAGCGKALLIRRAWAIPTVALGWLLLTWVAIMWVHDGRQLSDEPEHKVPHPEIA
;
A
#
# COMPACT_ATOMS: atom_id res chain seq x y z
N MET A 1 4.64 21.21 8.14
CA MET A 1 4.72 19.77 8.46
C MET A 1 5.48 19.57 9.75
N THR A 2 4.85 18.97 10.76
CA THR A 2 5.48 18.65 12.05
C THR A 2 6.27 17.34 11.94
N HIS A 3 7.33 17.14 12.74
CA HIS A 3 8.10 15.88 12.77
C HIS A 3 7.20 14.63 12.88
N ARG A 4 6.12 14.72 13.66
CA ARG A 4 5.13 13.63 13.80
C ARG A 4 4.42 13.27 12.49
N GLN A 5 4.05 14.27 11.67
CA GLN A 5 3.42 14.03 10.37
C GLN A 5 4.39 13.36 9.40
N ILE A 6 5.67 13.74 9.45
CA ILE A 6 6.73 13.12 8.62
C ILE A 6 6.90 11.64 8.99
N TYR A 7 6.99 11.31 10.29
CA TYR A 7 7.08 9.90 10.71
C TYR A 7 5.86 9.08 10.30
N ILE A 8 4.65 9.64 10.41
CA ILE A 8 3.42 8.97 9.96
C ILE A 8 3.45 8.73 8.44
N ALA A 9 3.91 9.70 7.66
CA ALA A 9 4.05 9.56 6.22
C ALA A 9 5.04 8.45 5.84
N ILE A 10 6.20 8.40 6.52
CA ILE A 10 7.21 7.35 6.31
C ILE A 10 6.62 5.97 6.64
N VAL A 11 5.97 5.84 7.79
CA VAL A 11 5.33 4.58 8.21
C VAL A 11 4.25 4.16 7.20
N GLY A 12 3.39 5.08 6.76
CA GLY A 12 2.37 4.83 5.75
C GLY A 12 2.96 4.38 4.41
N LEU A 13 4.06 5.02 3.98
CA LEU A 13 4.77 4.65 2.75
C LEU A 13 5.41 3.26 2.86
N LEU A 14 6.04 2.94 3.99
CA LEU A 14 6.63 1.62 4.23
C LEU A 14 5.55 0.53 4.25
N LEU A 15 4.44 0.74 4.96
CA LEU A 15 3.31 -0.18 5.00
C LEU A 15 2.71 -0.41 3.60
N GLY A 16 2.51 0.67 2.85
CA GLY A 16 2.02 0.61 1.47
C GLY A 16 2.97 -0.18 0.56
N ALA A 17 4.27 0.16 0.59
CA ALA A 17 5.29 -0.49 -0.23
C ALA A 17 5.43 -1.99 0.11
N ILE A 18 5.44 -2.35 1.39
CA ILE A 18 5.53 -3.74 1.85
C ILE A 18 4.30 -4.53 1.38
N GLY A 19 3.10 -3.99 1.57
CA GLY A 19 1.87 -4.67 1.16
C GLY A 19 1.77 -4.81 -0.37
N LEU A 20 2.17 -3.79 -1.13
CA LEU A 20 2.22 -3.83 -2.59
C LEU A 20 3.24 -4.85 -3.09
N ALA A 21 4.46 -4.84 -2.54
CA ALA A 21 5.47 -5.83 -2.85
C ALA A 21 4.98 -7.25 -2.51
N ALA A 22 4.32 -7.42 -1.36
CA ALA A 22 3.73 -8.69 -0.96
C ALA A 22 2.66 -9.15 -1.96
N LEU A 23 1.86 -8.27 -2.54
CA LEU A 23 0.91 -8.66 -3.59
C LEU A 23 1.60 -8.92 -4.93
N TRP A 24 2.67 -8.21 -5.25
CA TRP A 24 3.31 -8.24 -6.58
C TRP A 24 4.24 -9.44 -6.78
N PHE A 25 4.98 -9.84 -5.74
CA PHE A 25 5.88 -10.99 -5.81
C PHE A 25 5.09 -12.32 -5.83
N PRO A 26 5.51 -13.29 -6.65
CA PRO A 26 4.82 -14.57 -6.76
C PRO A 26 4.90 -15.39 -5.46
N VAL A 27 3.88 -16.21 -5.20
CA VAL A 27 3.90 -17.23 -4.14
C VAL A 27 4.32 -18.56 -4.76
N TYR A 28 5.37 -19.16 -4.20
CA TYR A 28 5.76 -20.53 -4.52
C TYR A 28 5.12 -21.47 -3.50
N LEU A 29 4.58 -22.57 -4.00
CA LEU A 29 4.07 -23.64 -3.15
C LEU A 29 5.23 -24.57 -2.78
N ASP A 30 5.20 -25.19 -1.61
CA ASP A 30 6.28 -26.11 -1.16
C ASP A 30 6.22 -27.49 -1.84
N GLN A 31 5.38 -27.62 -2.86
CA GLN A 31 5.26 -28.79 -3.71
C GLN A 31 6.09 -28.61 -4.98
N TYR A 32 6.76 -29.69 -5.36
CA TYR A 32 7.59 -29.77 -6.55
C TYR A 32 6.81 -30.51 -7.64
N ASP A 33 6.99 -30.11 -8.89
CA ASP A 33 6.46 -30.84 -10.04
C ASP A 33 7.22 -32.17 -10.27
N ALA A 34 6.80 -32.94 -11.28
CA ALA A 34 7.45 -34.18 -11.66
C ALA A 34 8.94 -34.04 -12.06
N TYR A 35 9.42 -32.82 -12.28
CA TYR A 35 10.79 -32.47 -12.63
C TYR A 35 11.58 -31.86 -11.47
N GLY A 36 11.00 -31.77 -10.27
CA GLY A 36 11.66 -31.21 -9.09
C GLY A 36 11.70 -29.68 -9.05
N ILE A 37 10.87 -28.99 -9.82
CA ILE A 37 10.79 -27.52 -9.84
C ILE A 37 9.60 -27.05 -8.99
N LYS A 38 9.78 -25.98 -8.20
CA LYS A 38 8.70 -25.40 -7.39
C LYS A 38 7.60 -24.84 -8.29
N ILE A 39 6.38 -25.27 -8.02
CA ILE A 39 5.20 -24.79 -8.75
C ILE A 39 4.90 -23.35 -8.30
N SER A 40 4.95 -22.40 -9.24
CA SER A 40 4.59 -21.00 -9.02
C SER A 40 3.07 -20.82 -9.17
N CYS A 41 2.41 -20.38 -8.10
CA CYS A 41 0.96 -20.11 -8.11
C CYS A 41 0.60 -18.72 -8.66
N GLY A 42 1.58 -17.94 -9.14
CA GLY A 42 1.39 -16.56 -9.58
C GLY A 42 1.46 -15.54 -8.44
N ASN A 43 0.97 -14.31 -8.70
CA ASN A 43 0.99 -13.18 -7.76
C ASN A 43 -0.38 -12.93 -7.11
N GLY A 44 -0.40 -12.06 -6.10
CA GLY A 44 -1.61 -11.72 -5.35
C GLY A 44 -2.53 -10.69 -6.02
N ILE A 45 -2.11 -10.02 -7.11
CA ILE A 45 -2.82 -8.87 -7.72
C ILE A 45 -3.87 -9.30 -8.75
N GLY A 46 -3.60 -10.35 -9.54
CA GLY A 46 -4.50 -10.78 -10.61
C GLY A 46 -4.70 -12.29 -10.63
N PHE A 47 -5.89 -12.73 -11.04
CA PHE A 47 -6.21 -14.12 -11.39
C PHE A 47 -5.48 -14.55 -12.68
N GLN A 48 -4.20 -14.21 -12.83
CA GLN A 48 -3.38 -14.95 -13.78
C GLN A 48 -3.14 -16.30 -13.12
N LEU A 49 -4.08 -17.22 -13.35
CA LEU A 49 -3.79 -18.64 -13.36
C LEU A 49 -2.54 -18.75 -14.24
N ALA A 50 -1.37 -18.81 -13.62
CA ALA A 50 -0.18 -19.30 -14.26
C ALA A 50 -0.63 -20.61 -14.88
N HIS A 51 -0.71 -20.60 -16.21
CA HIS A 51 -1.23 -21.63 -17.11
C HIS A 51 -1.09 -23.02 -16.47
N ILE A 52 -2.11 -23.47 -15.71
CA ILE A 52 -2.05 -24.78 -15.08
C ILE A 52 -2.21 -25.75 -16.22
N SER A 53 -1.08 -26.31 -16.61
CA SER A 53 -0.96 -27.53 -17.39
C SER A 53 -1.94 -28.56 -16.82
N HIS A 54 -3.07 -28.73 -17.50
CA HIS A 54 -3.90 -29.95 -17.59
C HIS A 54 -3.88 -30.93 -16.39
N ASP A 55 -4.18 -30.49 -15.16
CA ASP A 55 -4.67 -31.44 -14.15
C ASP A 55 -5.63 -30.77 -13.16
N VAL A 56 -6.91 -31.18 -13.24
CA VAL A 56 -8.07 -30.42 -12.74
C VAL A 56 -8.38 -30.65 -11.27
N ASN A 57 -7.71 -31.57 -10.56
CA ASN A 57 -8.27 -32.11 -9.31
C ASN A 57 -7.40 -32.11 -8.03
N ALA A 58 -6.19 -31.55 -8.01
CA ALA A 58 -5.38 -31.52 -6.76
C ALA A 58 -4.56 -30.25 -6.47
N PRO A 59 -3.93 -29.54 -7.44
CA PRO A 59 -3.05 -28.40 -7.13
C PRO A 59 -3.78 -27.09 -6.78
N THR A 60 -5.06 -26.98 -7.15
CA THR A 60 -5.82 -25.72 -7.09
C THR A 60 -6.16 -25.29 -5.67
N ALA A 61 -6.46 -26.24 -4.77
CA ALA A 61 -6.78 -25.95 -3.38
C ALA A 61 -5.55 -25.44 -2.59
N GLY A 62 -4.36 -25.99 -2.87
CA GLY A 62 -3.09 -25.57 -2.25
C GLY A 62 -2.69 -24.14 -2.64
N CYS A 63 -2.72 -23.84 -3.94
CA CYS A 63 -2.46 -22.49 -4.44
C CYS A 63 -3.47 -21.46 -3.93
N GLY A 64 -4.76 -21.82 -3.87
CA GLY A 64 -5.81 -20.95 -3.36
C GLY A 64 -5.57 -20.53 -1.90
N LYS A 65 -5.25 -21.48 -1.03
CA LYS A 65 -4.94 -21.20 0.39
C LYS A 65 -3.70 -20.31 0.55
N ALA A 66 -2.65 -20.57 -0.23
CA ALA A 66 -1.40 -19.81 -0.17
C ALA A 66 -1.56 -18.37 -0.69
N LEU A 67 -2.42 -18.14 -1.69
CA LEU A 67 -2.80 -16.78 -2.10
C LEU A 67 -3.68 -16.10 -1.05
N LEU A 68 -4.63 -16.82 -0.45
CA LEU A 68 -5.54 -16.27 0.56
C LEU A 68 -4.79 -15.76 1.79
N ILE A 69 -3.84 -16.53 2.33
CA ILE A 69 -3.08 -16.11 3.50
C ILE A 69 -2.27 -14.84 3.20
N ARG A 70 -1.71 -14.71 1.98
CA ARG A 70 -0.93 -13.53 1.58
C ARG A 70 -1.83 -12.31 1.40
N ARG A 71 -3.01 -12.48 0.80
CA ARG A 71 -4.02 -11.42 0.67
C ARG A 71 -4.57 -10.98 2.03
N ALA A 72 -4.73 -11.91 2.98
CA ALA A 72 -5.30 -11.64 4.30
C ALA A 72 -4.52 -10.59 5.10
N TRP A 73 -3.20 -10.48 4.91
CA TRP A 73 -2.39 -9.45 5.57
C TRP A 73 -1.90 -8.37 4.59
N ALA A 74 -1.64 -8.69 3.33
CA ALA A 74 -1.15 -7.69 2.37
C ALA A 74 -2.20 -6.64 2.05
N ILE A 75 -3.47 -7.02 1.83
CA ILE A 75 -4.56 -6.06 1.57
C ILE A 75 -4.74 -5.06 2.71
N PRO A 76 -4.88 -5.47 3.99
CA PRO A 76 -5.03 -4.50 5.07
C PRO A 76 -3.78 -3.63 5.26
N THR A 77 -2.56 -4.15 5.05
CA THR A 77 -1.35 -3.31 5.14
C THR A 77 -1.31 -2.22 4.06
N VAL A 78 -1.67 -2.54 2.81
CA VAL A 78 -1.78 -1.53 1.74
C VAL A 78 -2.88 -0.51 2.06
N ALA A 79 -4.05 -0.98 2.49
CA ALA A 79 -5.18 -0.11 2.83
C ALA A 79 -4.82 0.87 3.96
N LEU A 80 -4.16 0.39 5.01
CA LEU A 80 -3.67 1.23 6.10
C LEU A 80 -2.61 2.22 5.63
N GLY A 81 -1.63 1.78 4.85
CA GLY A 81 -0.60 2.66 4.29
C GLY A 81 -1.20 3.78 3.45
N TRP A 82 -2.17 3.45 2.59
CA TRP A 82 -2.90 4.42 1.77
C TRP A 82 -3.70 5.41 2.63
N LEU A 83 -4.46 4.93 3.61
CA LEU A 83 -5.23 5.77 4.54
C LEU A 83 -4.35 6.77 5.31
N LEU A 84 -3.17 6.33 5.76
CA LEU A 84 -2.23 7.22 6.46
C LEU A 84 -1.69 8.31 5.54
N LEU A 85 -1.35 7.95 4.30
CA LEU A 85 -0.84 8.92 3.31
C LEU A 85 -1.90 9.95 2.92
N THR A 86 -3.15 9.53 2.68
CA THR A 86 -4.23 10.46 2.36
C THR A 86 -4.55 11.39 3.53
N TRP A 87 -4.57 10.86 4.76
CA TRP A 87 -4.77 11.66 5.97
C TRP A 87 -3.70 12.74 6.13
N VAL A 88 -2.42 12.39 5.98
CA VAL A 88 -1.32 13.36 6.07
C VAL A 88 -1.40 14.40 4.94
N ALA A 89 -1.75 13.98 3.72
CA ALA A 89 -1.93 14.90 2.60
C ALA A 89 -3.04 15.93 2.87
N ILE A 90 -4.17 15.51 3.43
CA ILE A 90 -5.28 16.40 3.79
C ILE A 90 -4.85 17.41 4.86
N MET A 91 -4.20 16.95 5.94
CA MET A 91 -3.71 17.85 6.99
C MET A 91 -2.71 18.87 6.44
N TRP A 92 -1.81 18.44 5.56
CA TRP A 92 -0.83 19.33 4.95
C TRP A 92 -1.49 20.42 4.10
N VAL A 93 -2.52 20.07 3.32
CA VAL A 93 -3.30 21.04 2.53
C VAL A 93 -4.04 22.02 3.46
N HIS A 94 -4.61 21.56 4.57
CA HIS A 94 -5.31 22.43 5.52
C HIS A 94 -4.36 23.44 6.20
N ASP A 95 -3.16 23.01 6.62
CA ASP A 95 -2.15 23.92 7.20
C ASP A 95 -1.76 25.04 6.21
N GLY A 96 -1.59 24.70 4.92
CA GLY A 96 -1.27 25.69 3.88
C GLY A 96 -2.40 26.69 3.61
N ARG A 97 -3.67 26.27 3.81
CA ARG A 97 -4.83 27.16 3.68
C ARG A 97 -4.91 28.17 4.81
N GLN A 98 -4.62 27.78 6.06
CA GLN A 98 -4.63 28.72 7.19
C GLN A 98 -3.60 29.85 7.06
N LEU A 99 -2.39 29.53 6.58
CA LEU A 99 -1.35 30.53 6.32
C LEU A 99 -1.74 31.56 5.24
N SER A 100 -2.62 31.17 4.31
CA SER A 100 -3.05 32.05 3.21
C SER A 100 -4.27 32.90 3.58
N ASP A 101 -5.02 32.50 4.60
CA ASP A 101 -6.25 33.14 5.05
C ASP A 101 -6.02 34.09 6.25
N GLU A 102 -4.77 34.18 6.74
CA GLU A 102 -4.41 35.15 7.78
C GLU A 102 -4.70 36.56 7.25
N PRO A 103 -5.68 37.28 7.83
CA PRO A 103 -6.11 38.56 7.30
C PRO A 103 -4.94 39.52 7.38
N GLU A 104 -4.60 40.13 6.24
CA GLU A 104 -3.61 41.19 6.11
C GLU A 104 -3.82 42.21 7.24
N HIS A 105 -3.01 42.09 8.30
CA HIS A 105 -3.03 43.04 9.41
C HIS A 105 -2.49 44.34 8.86
N LYS A 106 -3.41 45.15 8.32
CA LYS A 106 -3.15 46.47 7.80
C LYS A 106 -2.73 47.34 8.97
N VAL A 107 -1.44 47.36 9.26
CA VAL A 107 -0.85 48.30 10.21
C VAL A 107 -1.22 49.70 9.70
N PRO A 108 -1.95 50.51 10.47
CA PRO A 108 -2.22 51.88 10.07
C PRO A 108 -0.87 52.60 10.00
N HIS A 109 -0.43 52.93 8.79
CA HIS A 109 0.69 53.85 8.62
C HIS A 109 0.27 55.19 9.24
N PRO A 110 1.00 55.74 10.22
CA PRO A 110 0.72 57.08 10.70
C PRO A 110 1.00 58.06 9.55
N GLU A 111 -0.05 58.77 9.14
CA GLU A 111 0.04 59.91 8.22
C GLU A 111 0.83 61.00 8.96
N ILE A 112 2.08 61.22 8.54
CA ILE A 112 2.95 62.23 9.11
C ILE A 112 2.57 63.56 8.46
N ALA A 113 1.92 64.43 9.24
CA ALA A 113 1.55 65.79 8.87
C ALA A 113 2.75 66.73 8.80
#